data_AF-A0A662WJR6-F1
#
_entry.id   AF-A0A662WJR6-F1
#
_cell.length_a   1.000
_cell.length_b   1.000
_cell.length_c   1.000
_cell.angle_alpha   90.00
_cell.angle_beta   90.00
_cell.angle_gamma   90.00
#
_symmetry.space_group_name_H-M   'P 1'
#
loop_
_entity.id
_entity.type
_entity.pdbx_description
1 polymer ?
#
loop_
_entity_poly.entity_id
_entity_poly.type
_entity_poly.pdbx_seq_one_letter_code
_entity_poly.pdbx_strand_id
1 'polypeptide(L)'
;MYSGDMRWRAVTLVYVYGVDLNEGARVLGVSSRAIRRWYLNFKLTGNAMPKKRVRRERYPADVLDFISSYAKAHPCFFVDEL
;
A
#
# COMPACT_ATOMS: atom_id res chain seq x y z
N MET A 1 -3.26 7.19 -7.80
CA MET A 1 -3.48 5.76 -7.46
C MET A 1 -4.95 5.42 -7.73
N TYR A 2 -5.26 4.26 -8.30
CA TYR A 2 -6.65 3.82 -8.53
C TYR A 2 -7.41 3.62 -7.21
N SER A 3 -8.69 4.03 -7.20
CA SER A 3 -9.59 3.91 -6.04
C SER A 3 -9.81 2.44 -5.65
N GLY A 4 -10.22 2.20 -4.41
CA GLY A 4 -10.52 0.85 -3.93
C GLY A 4 -11.65 0.19 -4.73
N ASP A 5 -12.71 0.95 -5.01
CA ASP A 5 -13.87 0.47 -5.78
C ASP A 5 -13.48 0.02 -7.18
N MET A 6 -12.57 0.76 -7.84
CA MET A 6 -12.12 0.41 -9.18
C MET A 6 -11.36 -0.91 -9.18
N ARG A 7 -10.54 -1.16 -8.15
CA ARG A 7 -9.81 -2.43 -8.01
C ARG A 7 -10.75 -3.59 -7.76
N TRP A 8 -11.73 -3.40 -6.87
CA TRP A 8 -12.74 -4.43 -6.61
C TRP A 8 -13.57 -4.74 -7.84
N ARG A 9 -14.05 -3.72 -8.58
CA ARG A 9 -14.74 -3.93 -9.86
C ARG A 9 -13.91 -4.71 -10.86
N ALA A 10 -12.62 -4.38 -11.00
CA ALA A 10 -11.70 -5.11 -11.88
C ALA A 10 -11.52 -6.57 -11.46
N VAL A 11 -11.36 -6.83 -10.16
CA VAL A 11 -11.23 -8.20 -9.64
C VAL A 11 -12.53 -8.98 -9.83
N THR A 12 -13.70 -8.37 -9.58
CA THR A 12 -15.00 -9.02 -9.76
C THR A 12 -15.23 -9.40 -11.23
N LEU A 13 -14.93 -8.51 -12.18
CA LEU A 13 -15.06 -8.82 -13.61
C LEU A 13 -14.21 -10.03 -14.04
N VAL A 14 -12.97 -10.11 -13.57
CA VAL A 14 -12.08 -11.22 -13.96
C VAL A 14 -12.38 -12.50 -13.19
N TYR A 15 -12.61 -12.42 -11.88
CA TYR A 15 -12.73 -13.59 -11.00
C TYR A 15 -14.15 -14.18 -10.99
N VAL A 16 -15.18 -13.33 -10.87
CA VAL A 16 -16.58 -13.77 -10.74
C VAL A 16 -17.20 -13.95 -12.12
N TYR A 17 -16.98 -12.99 -13.02
CA TYR A 17 -17.59 -13.00 -14.36
C TYR A 17 -16.71 -13.65 -15.44
N GLY A 18 -15.47 -14.03 -15.12
CA GLY A 18 -14.58 -14.71 -16.06
C GLY A 18 -14.14 -13.88 -17.27
N VAL A 19 -14.23 -12.55 -17.18
CA VAL A 19 -13.86 -11.63 -18.27
C VAL A 19 -12.34 -11.66 -18.49
N ASP A 20 -11.90 -11.62 -19.76
CA ASP A 20 -10.47 -11.57 -20.08
C ASP A 20 -9.81 -10.29 -19.52
N LEU A 21 -8.54 -10.41 -19.12
CA LEU A 21 -7.77 -9.31 -18.54
C LEU A 21 -7.68 -8.10 -19.49
N ASN A 22 -7.62 -8.32 -20.81
CA ASN A 22 -7.52 -7.24 -21.79
C ASN A 22 -8.87 -6.59 -22.05
N GLU A 23 -9.95 -7.36 -22.02
CA GLU A 23 -11.31 -6.83 -22.14
C GLU A 23 -11.68 -6.00 -20.92
N GLY A 24 -11.46 -6.53 -19.71
CA GLY A 24 -11.65 -5.79 -18.47
C GLY A 24 -10.79 -4.52 -18.39
N ALA A 25 -9.59 -4.56 -18.95
CA ALA A 25 -8.70 -3.40 -19.08
C ALA A 25 -9.29 -2.31 -19.97
N ARG A 26 -9.84 -2.68 -21.13
CA ARG A 26 -10.51 -1.74 -22.06
C ARG A 26 -11.76 -1.13 -21.43
N VAL A 27 -12.61 -1.96 -20.81
CA VAL A 27 -13.87 -1.51 -20.19
C VAL A 27 -13.62 -0.53 -19.04
N LEU A 28 -12.62 -0.79 -18.21
CA LEU A 28 -12.32 0.04 -17.05
C LEU A 28 -11.31 1.17 -17.34
N GLY A 29 -10.74 1.26 -18.54
CA GLY A 29 -9.72 2.26 -18.88
C GLY A 29 -8.42 2.11 -18.07
N VAL A 30 -8.02 0.87 -17.78
CA VAL A 30 -6.83 0.54 -16.97
C VAL A 30 -5.91 -0.42 -17.70
N SER A 31 -4.62 -0.38 -17.41
CA SER A 31 -3.70 -1.36 -17.98
C SER A 31 -4.03 -2.78 -17.52
N SER A 32 -3.95 -3.76 -18.44
CA SER A 32 -4.12 -5.19 -18.11
C SER A 32 -3.13 -5.67 -17.04
N ARG A 33 -1.92 -5.08 -17.02
CA ARG A 33 -0.93 -5.31 -15.96
C ARG A 33 -1.43 -4.91 -14.56
N ALA A 34 -2.17 -3.80 -14.45
CA ALA A 34 -2.73 -3.36 -13.18
C ALA A 34 -3.81 -4.33 -12.69
N ILE A 35 -4.74 -4.72 -13.58
CA ILE A 35 -5.77 -5.71 -13.26
C ILE A 35 -5.14 -7.05 -12.85
N ARG A 36 -4.16 -7.54 -13.62
CA ARG A 36 -3.43 -8.77 -13.29
C ARG A 36 -2.79 -8.68 -11.90
N ARG A 37 -2.18 -7.54 -11.55
CA ARG A 37 -1.58 -7.33 -10.23
C ARG A 37 -2.62 -7.40 -9.11
N TRP A 38 -3.79 -6.77 -9.28
CA TRP A 38 -4.85 -6.81 -8.26
C TRP A 38 -5.46 -8.20 -8.13
N TYR A 39 -5.69 -8.87 -9.26
CA TYR A 39 -6.19 -10.24 -9.29
C TYR A 39 -5.24 -11.22 -8.59
N LEU A 40 -3.94 -11.13 -8.85
CA LEU A 40 -2.93 -11.94 -8.15
C LEU A 40 -2.88 -11.61 -6.65
N ASN A 41 -2.93 -10.34 -6.28
CA ASN A 41 -2.97 -9.94 -4.87
C ASN A 41 -4.22 -10.48 -4.16
N PHE A 42 -5.37 -10.46 -4.84
CA PHE A 42 -6.61 -11.04 -4.35
C PHE A 42 -6.50 -12.55 -4.17
N LYS A 43 -5.94 -13.29 -5.13
CA LYS A 43 -5.70 -14.74 -4.97
C LYS A 43 -4.79 -15.07 -3.78
N LEU A 44 -3.80 -14.23 -3.51
CA LEU A 44 -2.83 -14.46 -2.43
C LEU A 44 -3.35 -14.05 -1.05
N THR A 45 -4.16 -12.99 -0.96
CA THR A 45 -4.50 -12.35 0.32
C THR A 45 -5.99 -12.27 0.60
N GLY A 46 -6.84 -12.61 -0.36
CA GLY A 46 -8.29 -12.37 -0.33
C GLY A 46 -8.67 -10.90 -0.50
N ASN A 47 -7.71 -10.00 -0.76
CA ASN A 47 -7.98 -8.55 -0.84
C ASN A 47 -7.43 -7.92 -2.12
N ALA A 48 -8.23 -7.09 -2.79
CA ALA A 48 -7.81 -6.30 -3.94
C ALA A 48 -6.94 -5.07 -3.54
N MET A 49 -6.98 -4.70 -2.26
CA MET A 49 -6.22 -3.58 -1.73
C MET A 49 -4.76 -3.95 -1.46
N PRO A 50 -3.82 -3.04 -1.71
CA PRO A 50 -2.43 -3.28 -1.42
C PRO A 50 -2.26 -3.31 0.11
N LYS A 51 -1.37 -4.16 0.61
CA LYS A 51 -0.99 -4.11 2.03
C LYS A 51 -0.42 -2.71 2.32
N LYS A 52 -0.81 -2.14 3.47
CA LYS A 52 -0.15 -0.94 3.98
C LYS A 52 1.33 -1.27 4.11
N ARG A 53 2.18 -0.46 3.47
CA ARG A 53 3.63 -0.61 3.62
C ARG A 53 3.94 -0.31 5.08
N VAL A 54 4.30 -1.35 5.84
CA VAL A 54 4.82 -1.16 7.17
C VAL A 54 6.16 -0.46 7.00
N ARG A 55 6.23 0.81 7.42
CA ARG A 55 7.50 1.51 7.52
C ARG A 55 8.25 0.80 8.64
N ARG A 56 9.31 0.08 8.30
CA ARG A 56 10.22 -0.44 9.31
C ARG A 56 10.87 0.75 9.98
N GLU A 57 10.70 0.86 11.29
CA GLU A 57 11.47 1.82 12.08
C GLU A 57 12.94 1.43 11.92
N ARG A 58 13.78 2.41 11.54
CA ARG A 58 15.21 2.18 11.38
C ARG A 58 15.89 2.01 12.74
N TYR A 59 15.30 2.61 13.77
CA TYR A 59 15.77 2.61 15.14
C TYR A 59 14.75 1.92 16.04
N PRO A 60 15.19 1.24 17.09
CA PRO A 60 14.28 0.64 18.07
C PRO A 60 13.54 1.71 18.87
N ALA A 61 12.41 1.32 19.46
CA ALA A 61 11.47 2.26 20.07
C ALA A 61 12.06 3.02 21.26
N ASP A 62 12.92 2.37 22.04
CA ASP A 62 13.67 2.96 23.16
C ASP A 62 14.56 4.13 22.72
N VAL A 63 15.23 4.01 21.58
CA VAL A 63 16.06 5.08 21.00
C VAL A 63 15.19 6.26 20.56
N LEU A 64 14.05 5.99 19.93
CA LEU A 64 13.12 7.04 19.53
C LEU A 64 12.52 7.77 20.73
N ASP A 65 12.17 7.04 21.79
CA ASP A 65 11.66 7.60 23.03
C ASP A 65 12.71 8.49 23.70
N PHE A 66 13.96 8.02 23.78
CA PHE A 66 15.08 8.80 24.29
C PHE A 66 15.27 10.10 23.50
N ILE A 67 15.42 10.03 22.17
CA ILE A 67 15.59 11.22 21.32
C ILE A 67 14.41 12.18 21.50
N SER A 68 13.18 11.67 21.57
CA SER A 68 11.99 12.50 21.75
C SER A 68 11.97 13.23 23.10
N SER A 69 12.40 12.55 24.17
CA SER A 69 12.47 13.12 25.51
C SER A 69 13.57 14.17 25.61
N TYR A 70 14.72 13.89 25.01
CA TYR A 70 15.89 14.76 25.00
C TYR A 70 15.63 16.05 24.20
N ALA A 71 15.08 15.93 22.99
CA ALA A 71 14.75 17.09 22.16
C ALA A 71 13.69 18.00 22.81
N LYS A 72 12.74 17.44 23.58
CA LYS A 72 11.77 18.22 24.36
C LYS A 72 12.41 18.96 25.53
N ALA A 73 13.37 18.31 26.22
CA ALA A 73 14.09 18.92 27.34
C ALA A 73 15.08 20.00 26.88
N HIS A 74 15.58 19.90 25.65
CA HIS A 74 16.58 20.81 25.08
C HIS A 74 16.11 21.39 23.73
N PRO A 75 15.24 22.42 23.73
CA PRO A 75 14.60 22.95 22.53
C PRO A 75 15.57 23.58 21.50
N CYS A 76 16.77 23.94 21.94
CA CYS A 76 17.81 24.55 21.11
C CYS A 76 18.83 23.54 20.57
N PHE A 77 18.66 22.25 20.88
CA PHE A 77 19.58 21.19 20.46
C PHE A 77 19.08 20.53 19.18
N PHE A 78 19.95 20.39 18.18
CA PHE A 78 19.60 19.72 16.92
C PHE A 78 19.81 18.22 17.03
N VAL A 79 18.92 17.42 16.43
CA VAL A 79 19.02 15.95 16.46
C VAL A 79 20.30 15.42 15.79
N ASP A 80 20.92 16.21 14.91
CA ASP A 80 22.21 15.87 14.27
C ASP A 80 23.41 15.90 15.24
N GLU A 81 23.25 16.45 16.45
CA GLU A 81 24.29 16.54 17.48
C GLU A 81 24.27 15.34 18.47
N LEU A 82 23.41 14.35 18.22
CA LEU A 82 23.12 13.18 19.06
C LEU A 82 23.63 11.87 18.43
#